data_AF-X0UBB2-F1
#
_entry.id   AF-X0UBB2-F1
#
_cell.length_a   1.000
_cell.length_b   1.000
_cell.length_c   1.000
_cell.angle_alpha   90.00
_cell.angle_beta   90.00
_cell.angle_gamma   90.00
#
_symmetry.space_group_name_H-M   'P 1'
#
loop_
_entity.id
_entity.type
_entity.pdbx_description
1 polymer ?
#
loop_
_entity_poly.entity_id
_entity_poly.type
_entity_poly.pdbx_seq_one_letter_code
_entity_poly.pdbx_strand_id
1 'polypeptide(L)'
;PKKRGQDLGVELLDNFDDFLARSDYITIHVPLTAQTKDLISYSEIEKMKSTAVIVNVARGGVVNEQALYDALINNKIGGACIDVYSKEPVDPKDAPFIGLDNCITTPHLGANTYEAQIEVAKLAAERIGQALNSKIFIDAVNISFNLSEEMADIYRPYIELGASLSKFITQFNLSKIVSVKIKYKGEIFTDFEPIKAVILQSLFDGRLIEIITYINLETILKENDIKVVVEKY
;
A
#
# COMPACT_ATOMS: atom_id res chain seq x y z
N PRO A 1 6.65 9.40 -13.84
CA PRO A 1 7.72 8.41 -14.14
C PRO A 1 8.91 9.00 -14.93
N LYS A 2 8.69 9.50 -16.17
CA LYS A 2 9.79 10.00 -17.04
C LYS A 2 10.64 11.11 -16.42
N LYS A 3 9.99 12.12 -15.83
CA LYS A 3 10.68 13.22 -15.11
C LYS A 3 11.52 12.71 -13.93
N ARG A 4 10.94 11.87 -13.06
CA ARG A 4 11.63 11.28 -11.91
C ARG A 4 12.83 10.40 -12.31
N GLY A 5 12.72 9.69 -13.44
CA GLY A 5 13.84 8.91 -13.99
C GLY A 5 14.99 9.82 -14.44
N GLN A 6 14.68 10.90 -15.14
CA GLN A 6 15.68 11.91 -15.54
C GLN A 6 16.36 12.56 -14.33
N ASP A 7 15.58 12.93 -13.30
CA ASP A 7 16.11 13.55 -12.07
C ASP A 7 17.08 12.61 -11.32
N LEU A 8 16.86 11.30 -11.40
CA LEU A 8 17.73 10.27 -10.80
C LEU A 8 18.87 9.81 -11.73
N GLY A 9 18.94 10.34 -12.96
CA GLY A 9 19.93 9.92 -13.96
C GLY A 9 19.76 8.48 -14.46
N VAL A 10 18.54 7.93 -14.38
CA VAL A 10 18.24 6.55 -14.83
C VAL A 10 17.60 6.55 -16.22
N GLU A 11 18.05 5.64 -17.07
CA GLU A 11 17.45 5.36 -18.37
C GLU A 11 16.19 4.52 -18.16
N LEU A 12 15.04 5.02 -18.63
CA LEU A 12 13.80 4.25 -18.62
C LEU A 12 13.68 3.48 -19.93
N LEU A 13 13.46 2.17 -19.82
CA LEU A 13 13.23 1.30 -20.96
C LEU A 13 11.75 1.00 -21.09
N ASP A 14 11.19 1.28 -22.26
CA ASP A 14 9.79 0.99 -22.60
C ASP A 14 9.61 -0.49 -23.02
N ASN A 15 10.70 -1.21 -23.30
CA ASN A 15 10.71 -2.63 -23.66
C ASN A 15 11.41 -3.48 -22.59
N PHE A 16 10.68 -4.44 -22.04
CA PHE A 16 11.18 -5.34 -21.00
C PHE A 16 12.22 -6.34 -21.52
N ASP A 17 12.08 -6.83 -22.76
CA ASP A 17 13.02 -7.80 -23.33
C ASP A 17 14.40 -7.17 -23.56
N ASP A 18 14.43 -5.91 -24.00
CA ASP A 18 15.67 -5.15 -24.15
C ASP A 18 16.35 -4.91 -22.80
N PHE A 19 15.56 -4.67 -21.74
CA PHE A 19 16.06 -4.57 -20.38
C PHE A 19 16.70 -5.88 -19.92
N LEU A 20 16.04 -7.03 -20.11
CA LEU A 20 16.57 -8.35 -19.74
C LEU A 20 17.86 -8.70 -20.48
N ALA A 21 17.91 -8.45 -21.80
CA ALA A 21 19.05 -8.80 -22.64
C ALA A 21 20.32 -8.00 -22.34
N ARG A 22 20.19 -6.74 -21.88
CA ARG A 22 21.35 -5.88 -21.57
C ARG A 22 21.77 -5.90 -20.11
N SER A 23 20.95 -6.39 -19.20
CA SER A 23 21.21 -6.32 -17.76
C SER A 23 22.19 -7.41 -17.29
N ASP A 24 23.25 -6.99 -16.60
CA ASP A 24 24.15 -7.90 -15.88
C ASP A 24 23.66 -8.20 -14.46
N TYR A 25 22.94 -7.25 -13.86
CA TYR A 25 22.29 -7.40 -12.56
C TYR A 25 20.86 -6.89 -12.67
N ILE A 26 19.91 -7.66 -12.17
CA ILE A 26 18.49 -7.32 -12.19
C ILE A 26 17.99 -7.35 -10.75
N THR A 27 17.53 -6.21 -10.24
CA THR A 27 16.88 -6.12 -8.93
C THR A 27 15.41 -5.79 -9.08
N ILE A 28 14.57 -6.48 -8.31
CA ILE A 28 13.11 -6.45 -8.46
C ILE A 28 12.52 -5.73 -7.26
N HIS A 29 11.72 -4.69 -7.53
CA HIS A 29 11.07 -3.83 -6.53
C HIS A 29 9.61 -3.55 -6.87
N VAL A 30 8.85 -4.61 -7.20
CA VAL A 30 7.42 -4.52 -7.51
C VAL A 30 6.59 -5.24 -6.45
N PRO A 31 5.36 -4.76 -6.15
CA PRO A 31 4.43 -5.53 -5.33
C PRO A 31 4.00 -6.81 -6.07
N LEU A 32 3.61 -7.84 -5.32
CA LEU A 32 2.97 -9.02 -5.88
C LEU A 32 1.49 -8.70 -6.18
N THR A 33 1.12 -8.78 -7.46
CA THR A 33 -0.24 -8.63 -7.97
C THR A 33 -0.49 -9.72 -9.01
N ALA A 34 -1.72 -9.80 -9.54
CA ALA A 34 -2.02 -10.73 -10.63
C ALA A 34 -1.18 -10.46 -11.90
N GLN A 35 -0.75 -9.21 -12.12
CA GLN A 35 0.05 -8.80 -13.28
C GLN A 35 1.56 -9.03 -13.09
N THR A 36 2.04 -9.04 -11.84
CA THR A 36 3.47 -9.17 -11.51
C THR A 36 3.82 -10.56 -10.96
N LYS A 37 2.84 -11.43 -10.78
CA LYS A 37 3.06 -12.83 -10.45
C LYS A 37 3.78 -13.52 -11.61
N ASP A 38 4.85 -14.24 -11.29
CA ASP A 38 5.71 -14.92 -12.26
C ASP A 38 6.23 -13.97 -13.37
N LEU A 39 6.42 -12.69 -13.04
CA LEU A 39 6.96 -11.66 -13.95
C LEU A 39 8.28 -12.09 -14.57
N ILE A 40 9.13 -12.79 -13.80
CA ILE A 40 10.30 -13.48 -14.32
C ILE A 40 10.01 -14.99 -14.28
N SER A 41 9.79 -15.57 -15.45
CA SER A 41 9.57 -17.00 -15.64
C SER A 41 10.62 -17.59 -16.60
N TYR A 42 10.40 -18.82 -17.08
CA TYR A 42 11.28 -19.46 -18.05
C TYR A 42 11.54 -18.59 -19.28
N SER A 43 10.53 -17.94 -19.85
CA SER A 43 10.70 -17.12 -21.06
C SER A 43 11.58 -15.89 -20.84
N GLU A 44 11.52 -15.29 -19.66
CA GLU A 44 12.30 -14.10 -19.33
C GLU A 44 13.74 -14.49 -19.03
N ILE A 45 13.94 -15.57 -18.29
CA ILE A 45 15.28 -16.12 -18.00
C ILE A 45 16.02 -16.46 -19.30
N GLU A 46 15.34 -17.00 -20.31
CA GLU A 46 15.94 -17.30 -21.60
C GLU A 46 16.50 -16.07 -22.34
N LYS A 47 15.96 -14.88 -22.06
CA LYS A 47 16.39 -13.62 -22.68
C LYS A 47 17.54 -12.96 -21.92
N MET A 48 17.87 -13.44 -20.74
CA MET A 48 18.93 -12.87 -19.90
C MET A 48 20.31 -13.31 -20.37
N LYS A 49 21.33 -12.52 -20.00
CA LYS A 49 22.73 -12.93 -20.16
C LYS A 49 23.02 -14.16 -19.30
N SER A 50 23.88 -15.05 -19.78
CA SER A 50 24.33 -16.20 -19.00
C SER A 50 25.10 -15.84 -17.73
N THR A 51 25.64 -14.62 -17.67
CA THR A 51 26.33 -14.05 -16.51
C THR A 51 25.41 -13.24 -15.61
N ALA A 52 24.12 -13.10 -15.94
CA ALA A 52 23.23 -12.21 -15.21
C ALA A 52 22.94 -12.72 -13.79
N VAL A 53 22.78 -11.79 -12.84
CA VAL A 53 22.38 -12.09 -11.46
C VAL A 53 21.02 -11.47 -11.16
N ILE A 54 20.09 -12.28 -10.65
CA ILE A 54 18.75 -11.82 -10.21
C ILE A 54 18.76 -11.56 -8.71
N VAL A 55 18.22 -10.42 -8.28
CA VAL A 55 18.05 -10.05 -6.89
C VAL A 55 16.57 -9.82 -6.61
N ASN A 56 15.92 -10.74 -5.90
CA ASN A 56 14.55 -10.57 -5.44
C ASN A 56 14.50 -10.36 -3.92
N VAL A 57 14.29 -9.12 -3.52
CA VAL A 57 14.10 -8.68 -2.12
C VAL A 57 12.77 -7.96 -1.93
N ALA A 58 11.83 -8.12 -2.87
CA ALA A 58 10.54 -7.43 -2.86
C ALA A 58 9.42 -8.31 -2.33
N ARG A 59 8.97 -9.28 -3.14
CA ARG A 59 7.91 -10.22 -2.78
C ARG A 59 8.17 -11.59 -3.42
N GLY A 60 7.87 -12.65 -2.67
CA GLY A 60 7.84 -14.01 -3.19
C GLY A 60 6.81 -14.17 -4.31
N GLY A 61 7.07 -15.08 -5.25
CA GLY A 61 6.17 -15.34 -6.39
C GLY A 61 6.20 -14.30 -7.51
N VAL A 62 7.00 -13.22 -7.39
CA VAL A 62 7.29 -12.33 -8.54
C VAL A 62 8.27 -12.99 -9.52
N VAL A 63 9.23 -13.76 -8.99
CA VAL A 63 10.05 -14.68 -9.77
C VAL A 63 9.49 -16.08 -9.60
N ASN A 64 9.31 -16.80 -10.70
CA ASN A 64 8.89 -18.19 -10.66
C ASN A 64 10.00 -19.05 -10.05
N GLU A 65 9.76 -19.62 -8.87
CA GLU A 65 10.80 -20.29 -8.09
C GLU A 65 11.34 -21.55 -8.77
N GLN A 66 10.48 -22.29 -9.47
CA GLN A 66 10.91 -23.48 -10.21
C GLN A 66 11.75 -23.10 -11.43
N ALA A 67 11.33 -22.09 -12.19
CA ALA A 67 12.10 -21.60 -13.33
C ALA A 67 13.47 -21.07 -12.90
N LEU A 68 13.52 -20.35 -11.78
CA LEU A 68 14.77 -19.87 -11.20
C LEU A 68 15.66 -21.02 -10.74
N TYR A 69 15.10 -22.00 -10.03
CA TYR A 69 15.86 -23.18 -9.57
C TYR A 69 16.49 -23.92 -10.76
N ASP A 70 15.69 -24.21 -11.79
CA ASP A 70 16.16 -24.88 -13.00
C ASP A 70 17.26 -24.06 -13.70
N ALA A 71 17.12 -22.73 -13.75
CA ALA A 71 18.12 -21.86 -14.33
C ALA A 71 19.44 -21.89 -13.56
N LEU A 72 19.38 -21.92 -12.23
CA LEU A 72 20.56 -21.93 -11.35
C LEU A 72 21.31 -23.26 -11.43
N ILE A 73 20.62 -24.41 -11.34
CA ILE A 73 21.26 -25.73 -11.40
C ILE A 73 21.88 -26.01 -12.78
N ASN A 74 21.31 -25.43 -13.84
CA ASN A 74 21.82 -25.57 -15.21
C ASN A 74 22.83 -24.46 -15.59
N ASN A 75 23.19 -23.57 -14.66
CA ASN A 75 24.06 -22.41 -14.90
C ASN A 75 23.62 -21.56 -16.11
N LYS A 76 22.30 -21.43 -16.30
CA LYS A 76 21.69 -20.60 -17.35
C LYS A 76 21.90 -19.11 -17.09
N ILE A 77 21.99 -18.74 -15.82
CA ILE A 77 22.31 -17.40 -15.33
C ILE A 77 23.47 -17.49 -14.33
N GLY A 78 24.11 -16.35 -14.05
CA GLY A 78 25.29 -16.28 -13.19
C GLY A 78 24.99 -16.53 -11.71
N GLY A 79 23.77 -16.24 -11.26
CA GLY A 79 23.32 -16.54 -9.90
C GLY A 79 22.07 -15.79 -9.48
N ALA A 80 21.73 -15.91 -8.20
CA ALA A 80 20.61 -15.17 -7.60
C ALA A 80 20.84 -14.79 -6.13
N CYS A 81 20.15 -13.73 -5.69
CA CYS A 81 20.03 -13.33 -4.29
C CYS A 81 18.53 -13.23 -3.93
N ILE A 82 18.05 -14.07 -3.01
CA ILE A 82 16.62 -14.22 -2.70
C ILE A 82 16.37 -14.00 -1.20
N ASP A 83 15.61 -12.97 -0.85
CA ASP A 83 15.18 -12.72 0.53
C ASP A 83 13.73 -13.16 0.80
N VAL A 84 12.96 -13.42 -0.26
CA VAL A 84 11.50 -13.60 -0.18
C VAL A 84 11.06 -14.82 -0.97
N TYR A 85 10.09 -15.56 -0.43
CA TYR A 85 9.59 -16.82 -0.97
C TYR A 85 8.06 -16.78 -1.16
N SER A 86 7.57 -17.54 -2.13
CA SER A 86 6.14 -17.61 -2.50
C SER A 86 5.27 -18.10 -1.33
N LYS A 87 5.84 -18.97 -0.50
CA LYS A 87 5.27 -19.46 0.75
C LYS A 87 6.24 -19.21 1.89
N GLU A 88 5.80 -18.40 2.85
CA GLU A 88 6.54 -18.11 4.07
C GLU A 88 5.71 -18.43 5.32
N PRO A 89 6.31 -18.94 6.41
CA PRO A 89 7.72 -19.29 6.55
C PRO A 89 8.12 -20.49 5.69
N VAL A 90 9.37 -20.51 5.24
CA VAL A 90 9.93 -21.58 4.41
C VAL A 90 10.23 -22.79 5.29
N ASP A 91 9.68 -23.97 4.94
CA ASP A 91 10.16 -25.22 5.51
C ASP A 91 11.54 -25.52 4.94
N PRO A 92 12.57 -25.82 5.75
CA PRO A 92 13.90 -26.17 5.23
C PRO A 92 13.92 -27.28 4.18
N LYS A 93 12.91 -28.17 4.16
CA LYS A 93 12.76 -29.22 3.13
C LYS A 93 12.25 -28.69 1.80
N ASP A 94 11.55 -27.55 1.83
CA ASP A 94 10.92 -26.89 0.69
C ASP A 94 11.71 -25.64 0.25
N ALA A 95 13.00 -25.56 0.62
CA ALA A 95 13.87 -24.42 0.35
C ALA A 95 14.84 -24.72 -0.81
N PRO A 96 14.38 -24.70 -2.08
CA PRO A 96 15.13 -25.26 -3.22
C PRO A 96 16.47 -24.56 -3.48
N PHE A 97 16.60 -23.32 -3.04
CA PHE A 97 17.79 -22.52 -3.25
C PHE A 97 18.88 -22.75 -2.19
N ILE A 98 18.53 -23.33 -1.02
CA ILE A 98 19.49 -23.57 0.05
C ILE A 98 20.47 -24.66 -0.40
N GLY A 99 21.76 -24.32 -0.37
CA GLY A 99 22.84 -25.22 -0.77
C GLY A 99 23.29 -25.09 -2.23
N LEU A 100 22.68 -24.19 -3.02
CA LEU A 100 23.21 -23.83 -4.33
C LEU A 100 24.37 -22.84 -4.18
N ASP A 101 25.54 -23.15 -4.73
CA ASP A 101 26.74 -22.30 -4.63
C ASP A 101 26.58 -20.94 -5.34
N ASN A 102 25.66 -20.86 -6.30
CA ASN A 102 25.34 -19.65 -7.07
C ASN A 102 24.05 -18.95 -6.59
N CYS A 103 23.56 -19.26 -5.39
CA CYS A 103 22.40 -18.60 -4.80
C CYS A 103 22.65 -18.18 -3.34
N ILE A 104 22.42 -16.90 -3.04
CA ILE A 104 22.42 -16.39 -1.68
C ILE A 104 20.97 -16.24 -1.23
N THR A 105 20.64 -16.76 -0.05
CA THR A 105 19.30 -16.62 0.50
C THR A 105 19.30 -16.05 1.91
N THR A 106 18.27 -15.26 2.22
CA THR A 106 18.00 -14.74 3.56
C THR A 106 16.51 -14.89 3.91
N PRO A 107 16.16 -15.07 5.19
CA PRO A 107 14.77 -15.31 5.60
C PRO A 107 13.99 -14.01 5.82
N HIS A 108 13.64 -13.30 4.74
CA HIS A 108 12.84 -12.07 4.74
C HIS A 108 13.38 -11.01 5.73
N LEU A 109 14.67 -10.71 5.61
CA LEU A 109 15.40 -9.82 6.49
C LEU A 109 15.43 -8.35 6.05
N GLY A 110 14.88 -8.01 4.88
CA GLY A 110 14.97 -6.65 4.32
C GLY A 110 14.54 -5.51 5.26
N ALA A 111 13.54 -5.76 6.13
CA ALA A 111 13.06 -4.79 7.13
C ALA A 111 13.51 -5.10 8.57
N ASN A 112 14.32 -6.13 8.78
CA ASN A 112 14.78 -6.59 10.10
C ASN A 112 16.06 -5.86 10.55
N THR A 113 16.07 -4.53 10.45
CA THR A 113 17.14 -3.68 10.99
C THR A 113 16.67 -2.95 12.25
N TYR A 114 17.59 -2.62 13.16
CA TYR A 114 17.27 -1.94 14.41
C TYR A 114 16.58 -0.59 14.16
N GLU A 115 17.10 0.18 13.20
CA GLU A 115 16.58 1.48 12.79
C GLU A 115 15.17 1.35 12.19
N ALA A 116 14.95 0.40 11.27
CA ALA A 116 13.64 0.22 10.66
C ALA A 116 12.59 -0.23 11.67
N GLN A 117 12.93 -1.14 12.58
CA GLN A 117 12.02 -1.60 13.63
C GLN A 117 11.64 -0.46 14.59
N ILE A 118 12.59 0.42 14.93
CA ILE A 118 12.31 1.62 15.72
C ILE A 118 11.38 2.59 14.99
N GLU A 119 11.65 2.89 13.72
CA GLU A 119 10.83 3.83 12.96
C GLU A 119 9.41 3.28 12.74
N VAL A 120 9.26 1.98 12.47
CA VAL A 120 7.96 1.31 12.41
C VAL A 120 7.23 1.40 13.75
N ALA A 121 7.92 1.14 14.86
CA ALA A 121 7.32 1.23 16.19
C ALA A 121 6.89 2.66 16.55
N LYS A 122 7.72 3.67 16.24
CA LYS A 122 7.38 5.08 16.42
C LYS A 122 6.18 5.47 15.59
N LEU A 123 6.19 5.14 14.30
CA LEU A 123 5.08 5.42 13.40
C LEU A 123 3.79 4.78 13.93
N ALA A 124 3.83 3.51 14.32
CA ALA A 124 2.69 2.83 14.93
C ALA A 124 2.19 3.54 16.20
N ALA A 125 3.10 3.94 17.09
CA ALA A 125 2.75 4.66 18.32
C ALA A 125 2.13 6.04 18.03
N GLU A 126 2.69 6.80 17.10
CA GLU A 126 2.15 8.08 16.64
C GLU A 126 0.75 7.90 16.04
N ARG A 127 0.58 6.88 15.21
CA ARG A 127 -0.70 6.53 14.59
C ARG A 127 -1.76 6.12 15.61
N ILE A 128 -1.39 5.33 16.61
CA ILE A 128 -2.28 5.00 17.74
C ILE A 128 -2.62 6.25 18.54
N GLY A 129 -1.64 7.10 18.86
CA GLY A 129 -1.86 8.35 19.60
C GLY A 129 -2.78 9.31 18.84
N GLN A 130 -2.61 9.42 17.52
CA GLN A 130 -3.52 10.15 16.65
C GLN A 130 -4.92 9.54 16.70
N ALA A 131 -5.06 8.22 16.50
CA ALA A 131 -6.36 7.56 16.54
C ALA A 131 -7.11 7.80 17.88
N LEU A 132 -6.41 7.75 19.01
CA LEU A 132 -7.01 7.96 20.34
C LEU A 132 -7.38 9.43 20.61
N ASN A 133 -6.56 10.39 20.15
CA ASN A 133 -6.76 11.81 20.46
C ASN A 133 -7.64 12.55 19.44
N SER A 134 -7.42 12.31 18.14
CA SER A 134 -8.12 13.02 17.06
C SER A 134 -9.38 12.29 16.60
N LYS A 135 -9.48 10.97 16.86
CA LYS A 135 -10.50 10.03 16.31
C LYS A 135 -10.56 10.01 14.78
N ILE A 136 -9.59 10.63 14.10
CA ILE A 136 -9.48 10.68 12.65
C ILE A 136 -8.28 9.82 12.26
N PHE A 137 -8.55 8.71 11.60
CA PHE A 137 -7.53 7.72 11.28
C PHE A 137 -7.54 7.35 9.79
N ILE A 138 -6.66 7.97 8.99
CA ILE A 138 -6.61 7.79 7.53
C ILE A 138 -5.75 6.61 7.07
N ASP A 139 -4.91 6.06 7.96
CA ASP A 139 -3.99 4.94 7.65
C ASP A 139 -4.58 3.58 8.05
N ALA A 140 -5.90 3.49 8.30
CA ALA A 140 -6.52 2.20 8.58
C ALA A 140 -6.57 1.33 7.32
N VAL A 141 -6.11 0.10 7.47
CA VAL A 141 -6.11 -0.92 6.42
C VAL A 141 -7.51 -1.44 6.08
N ASN A 142 -8.53 -1.08 6.87
CA ASN A 142 -9.91 -1.54 6.75
C ASN A 142 -10.90 -0.41 6.40
N ILE A 143 -10.42 0.69 5.84
CA ILE A 143 -11.28 1.80 5.40
C ILE A 143 -11.94 1.45 4.06
N SER A 144 -13.19 1.87 3.90
CA SER A 144 -14.03 1.68 2.71
C SER A 144 -13.66 2.57 1.51
N PHE A 145 -12.64 3.42 1.63
CA PHE A 145 -12.14 4.31 0.58
C PHE A 145 -10.63 4.16 0.40
N ASN A 146 -10.16 4.25 -0.85
CA ASN A 146 -8.74 4.21 -1.19
C ASN A 146 -8.15 5.62 -1.15
N LEU A 147 -7.26 5.88 -0.18
CA LEU A 147 -6.51 7.12 -0.12
C LEU A 147 -5.04 6.82 -0.47
N SER A 148 -4.60 7.17 -1.67
CA SER A 148 -3.16 7.09 -1.99
C SER A 148 -2.39 8.11 -1.13
N GLU A 149 -1.09 7.89 -0.92
CA GLU A 149 -0.24 8.81 -0.16
C GLU A 149 -0.26 10.23 -0.75
N GLU A 150 -0.24 10.35 -2.09
CA GLU A 150 -0.37 11.62 -2.81
C GLU A 150 -1.74 12.29 -2.61
N MET A 151 -2.83 11.50 -2.58
CA MET A 151 -4.17 12.02 -2.28
C MET A 151 -4.30 12.42 -0.80
N ALA A 152 -3.65 11.71 0.11
CA ALA A 152 -3.71 11.97 1.54
C ALA A 152 -3.19 13.37 1.88
N ASP A 153 -2.05 13.76 1.31
CA ASP A 153 -1.48 15.10 1.54
C ASP A 153 -2.39 16.22 1.01
N ILE A 154 -2.99 16.03 -0.17
CA ILE A 154 -3.91 17.00 -0.76
C ILE A 154 -5.21 17.06 0.04
N TYR A 155 -5.72 15.94 0.54
CA TYR A 155 -7.04 15.84 1.17
C TYR A 155 -6.99 16.17 2.66
N ARG A 156 -5.85 15.98 3.34
CA ARG A 156 -5.71 16.17 4.78
C ARG A 156 -6.22 17.52 5.28
N PRO A 157 -5.88 18.68 4.67
CA PRO A 157 -6.42 19.97 5.12
C PRO A 157 -7.95 20.04 5.07
N TYR A 158 -8.57 19.38 4.10
CA TYR A 158 -10.02 19.37 3.92
C TYR A 158 -10.73 18.37 4.85
N ILE A 159 -10.07 17.25 5.13
CA ILE A 159 -10.48 16.28 6.15
C ILE A 159 -10.49 16.96 7.52
N GLU A 160 -9.41 17.65 7.89
CA GLU A 160 -9.29 18.40 9.14
C GLU A 160 -10.30 19.55 9.24
N LEU A 161 -10.52 20.27 8.13
CA LEU A 161 -11.55 21.30 8.04
C LEU A 161 -12.95 20.72 8.24
N GLY A 162 -13.26 19.62 7.56
CA GLY A 162 -14.55 18.92 7.67
C GLY A 162 -14.85 18.47 9.11
N ALA A 163 -13.86 17.90 9.79
CA ALA A 163 -13.96 17.56 11.20
C ALA A 163 -14.19 18.79 12.08
N SER A 164 -13.45 19.86 11.84
CA SER A 164 -13.54 21.11 12.62
C SER A 164 -14.91 21.78 12.45
N LEU A 165 -15.42 21.86 11.22
CA LEU A 165 -16.76 22.38 10.94
C LEU A 165 -17.84 21.53 11.59
N SER A 166 -17.68 20.20 11.57
CA SER A 166 -18.63 19.29 12.21
C SER A 166 -18.68 19.51 13.72
N LYS A 167 -17.52 19.54 14.38
CA LYS A 167 -17.40 19.84 15.82
C LYS A 167 -17.90 21.23 16.18
N PHE A 168 -17.79 22.20 15.28
CA PHE A 168 -18.33 23.53 15.48
C PHE A 168 -19.87 23.53 15.40
N ILE A 169 -20.44 22.91 14.36
CA ILE A 169 -21.90 22.85 14.16
C ILE A 169 -22.59 22.09 15.30
N THR A 170 -21.98 21.02 15.83
CA THR A 170 -22.57 20.24 16.93
C THR A 170 -22.72 21.03 18.22
N GLN A 171 -21.91 22.07 18.44
CA GLN A 171 -22.03 22.93 19.63
C GLN A 171 -23.31 23.77 19.62
N PHE A 172 -23.85 24.10 18.45
CA PHE A 172 -25.05 24.94 18.31
C PHE A 172 -26.34 24.13 18.14
N ASN A 173 -26.24 22.85 17.81
CA ASN A 173 -27.39 22.02 17.48
C ASN A 173 -27.52 20.84 18.45
N LEU A 174 -28.25 21.02 19.56
CA LEU A 174 -28.53 19.98 20.55
C LEU A 174 -29.64 19.00 20.13
N SER A 175 -30.34 19.29 19.02
CA SER A 175 -31.45 18.47 18.54
C SER A 175 -30.99 17.23 17.78
N LYS A 176 -31.90 16.24 17.66
CA LYS A 176 -31.70 15.06 16.82
C LYS A 176 -31.46 15.50 15.37
N ILE A 177 -30.36 15.03 14.78
CA ILE A 177 -30.04 15.28 13.38
C ILE A 177 -30.79 14.24 12.53
N VAL A 178 -31.66 14.71 11.63
CA VAL A 178 -32.41 13.86 10.69
C VAL A 178 -31.89 13.93 9.26
N SER A 179 -31.09 14.97 8.95
CA SER A 179 -30.41 15.07 7.68
C SER A 179 -29.11 15.87 7.77
N VAL A 180 -28.15 15.49 6.93
CA VAL A 180 -26.86 16.16 6.76
C VAL A 180 -26.69 16.48 5.29
N LYS A 181 -26.48 17.76 4.96
CA LYS A 181 -26.15 18.20 3.60
C LYS A 181 -24.69 18.63 3.54
N ILE A 182 -23.91 17.97 2.68
CA ILE A 182 -22.50 18.28 2.46
C ILE A 182 -22.35 18.84 1.05
N LYS A 183 -21.84 20.07 0.94
CA LYS A 183 -21.59 20.73 -0.34
C LYS A 183 -20.10 20.82 -0.59
N TYR A 184 -19.63 20.24 -1.69
CA TYR A 184 -18.26 20.36 -2.15
C TYR A 184 -18.19 21.36 -3.30
N LYS A 185 -17.13 22.18 -3.32
CA LYS A 185 -16.87 23.12 -4.41
C LYS A 185 -15.42 23.02 -4.85
N GLY A 186 -15.20 22.87 -6.16
CA GLY A 186 -13.88 22.84 -6.78
C GLY A 186 -13.46 21.47 -7.33
N GLU A 187 -12.41 21.47 -8.15
CA GLU A 187 -12.01 20.32 -9.00
C GLU A 187 -10.89 19.47 -8.40
N ILE A 188 -10.41 19.80 -7.20
CA ILE A 188 -9.24 19.16 -6.57
C ILE A 188 -9.51 17.75 -6.03
N PHE A 189 -10.77 17.32 -5.97
CA PHE A 189 -11.16 16.03 -5.41
C PHE A 189 -11.68 15.09 -6.50
N THR A 190 -11.01 13.95 -6.61
CA THR A 190 -11.44 12.81 -7.43
C THR A 190 -12.32 11.85 -6.64
N ASP A 191 -12.12 11.76 -5.32
CA ASP A 191 -12.94 11.01 -4.38
C ASP A 191 -13.33 11.92 -3.21
N PHE A 192 -14.59 11.90 -2.81
CA PHE A 192 -15.11 12.71 -1.70
C PHE A 192 -15.46 11.88 -0.47
N GLU A 193 -15.40 10.55 -0.59
CA GLU A 193 -15.70 9.63 0.51
C GLU A 193 -14.82 9.86 1.75
N PRO A 194 -13.50 10.12 1.64
CA PRO A 194 -12.67 10.37 2.82
C PRO A 194 -13.15 11.55 3.66
N ILE A 195 -13.50 12.65 2.99
CA ILE A 195 -13.96 13.88 3.63
C ILE A 195 -15.37 13.68 4.19
N LYS A 196 -16.25 13.04 3.41
CA LYS A 196 -17.63 12.71 3.82
C LYS A 196 -17.62 11.87 5.09
N ALA A 197 -16.79 10.84 5.14
CA ALA A 197 -16.72 9.89 6.23
C ALA A 197 -16.26 10.56 7.53
N VAL A 198 -15.23 11.42 7.45
CA VAL A 198 -14.73 12.19 8.60
C VAL A 198 -15.73 13.22 9.09
N ILE A 199 -16.41 13.93 8.19
CA ILE A 199 -17.49 14.87 8.54
C ILE A 199 -18.56 14.14 9.35
N LEU A 200 -19.08 13.03 8.81
CA LEU A 200 -20.17 12.31 9.45
C LEU A 200 -19.74 11.70 10.78
N GLN A 201 -18.56 11.07 10.83
CA GLN A 201 -18.02 10.55 12.09
C GLN A 201 -17.89 11.66 13.15
N SER A 202 -17.32 12.81 12.79
CA SER A 202 -17.12 13.94 13.70
C SER A 202 -18.44 14.59 14.14
N LEU A 203 -19.47 14.59 13.28
CA LEU A 203 -20.78 15.17 13.57
C LEU A 203 -21.57 14.34 14.59
N PHE A 204 -21.39 13.02 14.55
CA PHE A 204 -22.13 12.07 15.40
C PHE A 204 -21.32 11.51 16.57
N ASP A 205 -20.03 11.85 16.67
CA ASP A 205 -19.18 11.49 17.81
C ASP A 205 -19.82 11.94 19.13
N GLY A 206 -20.07 10.98 20.02
CA GLY A 206 -20.72 11.20 21.32
C GLY A 206 -22.22 11.55 21.27
N ARG A 207 -22.88 11.45 20.09
CA ARG A 207 -24.33 11.72 19.95
C ARG A 207 -25.18 10.47 19.75
N LEU A 208 -24.56 9.38 19.31
CA LEU A 208 -25.19 8.06 19.19
C LEU A 208 -24.62 7.12 20.24
N ILE A 209 -25.39 6.08 20.59
CA ILE A 209 -24.99 5.04 21.55
C ILE A 209 -23.85 4.21 20.98
N GLU A 210 -23.86 3.99 19.67
CA GLU A 210 -22.86 3.20 18.97
C GLU A 210 -21.65 4.05 18.57
N ILE A 211 -20.47 3.43 18.64
CA ILE A 211 -19.23 4.05 18.17
C ILE A 211 -19.25 4.05 16.64
N ILE A 212 -19.12 5.23 16.06
CA ILE A 212 -19.09 5.41 14.61
C ILE A 212 -17.66 5.31 14.09
N THR A 213 -17.49 4.48 13.08
CA THR A 213 -16.26 4.22 12.34
C THR A 213 -16.54 4.33 10.85
N TYR A 214 -15.50 4.38 10.02
CA TYR A 214 -15.69 4.41 8.57
C TYR A 214 -16.34 3.14 7.98
N ILE A 215 -16.38 2.05 8.75
CA ILE A 215 -16.94 0.75 8.32
C ILE A 215 -18.43 0.68 8.59
N ASN A 216 -18.86 1.08 9.79
CA ASN A 216 -20.26 0.98 10.21
C ASN A 216 -21.06 2.26 9.96
N LEU A 217 -20.44 3.30 9.40
CA LEU A 217 -21.06 4.60 9.18
C LEU A 217 -22.38 4.51 8.41
N GLU A 218 -22.40 3.83 7.26
CA GLU A 218 -23.61 3.75 6.43
C GLU A 218 -24.73 2.98 7.12
N THR A 219 -24.39 1.89 7.80
CA THR A 219 -25.33 1.07 8.57
C THR A 219 -25.97 1.89 9.69
N ILE A 220 -25.17 2.56 10.51
CA ILE A 220 -25.66 3.36 11.65
C ILE A 220 -26.55 4.51 11.17
N LEU A 221 -26.15 5.21 10.10
CA LEU A 221 -26.95 6.31 9.55
C LEU A 221 -28.32 5.83 9.07
N LYS A 222 -28.37 4.64 8.45
CA LYS A 222 -29.61 4.02 7.97
C LYS A 222 -30.50 3.58 9.13
N GLU A 223 -29.94 2.92 10.14
CA GLU A 223 -30.67 2.47 11.34
C GLU A 223 -31.27 3.63 12.15
N ASN A 224 -30.67 4.81 12.06
CA ASN A 224 -31.13 6.02 12.75
C ASN A 224 -32.00 6.96 11.87
N ASP A 225 -32.38 6.52 10.66
CA ASP A 225 -33.16 7.29 9.67
C ASP A 225 -32.53 8.65 9.31
N ILE A 226 -31.20 8.70 9.20
CA ILE A 226 -30.45 9.92 8.92
C ILE A 226 -30.16 10.03 7.42
N LYS A 227 -30.69 11.06 6.78
CA LYS A 227 -30.48 11.30 5.35
C LYS A 227 -29.20 12.09 5.09
N VAL A 228 -28.27 11.53 4.31
CA VAL A 228 -27.09 12.25 3.82
C VAL A 228 -27.32 12.70 2.37
N VAL A 229 -27.10 14.00 2.11
CA VAL A 229 -27.19 14.59 0.76
C VAL A 229 -25.86 15.23 0.41
N VAL A 230 -25.28 14.82 -0.72
CA VAL A 230 -24.02 15.37 -1.24
C VAL A 230 -24.32 16.17 -2.51
N GLU A 231 -23.89 17.44 -2.53
CA GLU A 231 -23.96 18.31 -3.70
C GLU A 231 -22.54 18.72 -4.11
N LYS A 232 -22.22 18.66 -5.40
CA LYS A 232 -20.88 18.95 -5.96
C LYS A 232 -21.01 20.10 -6.97
N TYR A 233 -20.14 21.10 -6.85
CA TYR A 233 -20.16 22.34 -7.64
C TYR A 233 -18.80 22.69 -8.23
#